data_AF-A0A2G6IER6-F1
#
_entry.id   AF-A0A2G6IER6-F1
#
_cell.length_a   1.000
_cell.length_b   1.000
_cell.length_c   1.000
_cell.angle_alpha   90.00
_cell.angle_beta   90.00
_cell.angle_gamma   90.00
#
_symmetry.space_group_name_H-M   'P 1'
#
loop_
_entity.id
_entity.type
_entity.pdbx_description
1 polymer ?
#
loop_
_entity_poly.entity_id
_entity_poly.type
_entity_poly.pdbx_seq_one_letter_code
_entity_poly.pdbx_strand_id
1 'polypeptide(L)'
;MITWTNTAPQPEEYLALRAACELGERSLDAARKGLGGELFVISLRDEDGTLIGMLRLVGDGGVHALLSDMAVHPDHRGQGLAAGMLARLEAWTQDNLPDTCFISVIPNKRAVPLYEEAGFDLREGMGRYVGSR
;
A
#
# COMPACT_ATOMS: atom_id res chain seq x y z
N MET A 1 -7.89 -1.59 20.22
CA MET A 1 -7.51 -0.28 19.67
C MET A 1 -6.55 -0.54 18.53
N ILE A 2 -6.76 0.07 17.37
CA ILE A 2 -5.86 -0.09 16.22
C ILE A 2 -4.74 0.93 16.32
N THR A 3 -3.51 0.46 16.28
CA THR A 3 -2.31 1.29 16.27
C THR A 3 -1.86 1.56 14.84
N TRP A 4 -1.50 2.81 14.55
CA TRP A 4 -0.99 3.25 13.25
C TRP A 4 0.49 3.56 13.39
N THR A 5 1.35 2.95 12.58
CA THR A 5 2.78 3.24 12.60
C THR A 5 3.29 3.54 11.19
N ASN A 6 4.35 4.36 11.11
CA ASN A 6 5.05 4.67 9.86
C ASN A 6 6.31 3.82 9.71
N THR A 7 6.22 2.54 10.08
CA THR A 7 7.33 1.59 10.00
C THR A 7 6.90 0.40 9.16
N ALA A 8 7.80 -0.06 8.28
CA ALA A 8 7.54 -1.23 7.45
C ALA A 8 7.27 -2.47 8.33
N PRO A 9 6.33 -3.33 7.92
CA PRO A 9 6.10 -4.61 8.60
C PRO A 9 7.30 -5.55 8.43
N GLN A 10 7.38 -6.59 9.26
CA GLN A 10 8.36 -7.65 9.01
C GLN A 10 7.97 -8.45 7.74
N PRO A 11 8.95 -8.98 6.99
CA PRO A 11 8.69 -9.71 5.74
C PRO A 11 7.68 -10.85 5.88
N GLU A 12 7.73 -11.60 6.97
CA GLU A 12 6.84 -12.71 7.25
C GLU A 12 5.39 -12.22 7.50
N GLU A 13 5.20 -11.14 8.27
CA GLU A 13 3.89 -10.53 8.52
C GLU A 13 3.29 -9.93 7.25
N TYR A 14 4.13 -9.26 6.44
CA TYR A 14 3.76 -8.72 5.13
C TYR A 14 3.18 -9.81 4.21
N LEU A 15 3.87 -10.95 4.11
CA LEU A 15 3.40 -12.07 3.29
C LEU A 15 2.11 -12.68 3.83
N ALA A 16 1.98 -12.82 5.14
CA ALA A 16 0.75 -13.31 5.77
C ALA A 16 -0.45 -12.42 5.46
N LEU A 17 -0.31 -11.09 5.61
CA LEU A 17 -1.38 -10.15 5.30
C LEU A 17 -1.74 -10.15 3.80
N ARG A 18 -0.74 -10.23 2.91
CA ARG A 18 -0.98 -10.37 1.47
C ARG A 18 -1.82 -11.59 1.15
N ALA A 19 -1.45 -12.75 1.70
CA ALA A 19 -2.17 -13.99 1.49
C ALA A 19 -3.63 -13.88 1.98
N ALA A 20 -3.84 -13.33 3.19
CA ALA A 20 -5.17 -13.09 3.74
C ALA A 20 -6.03 -12.11 2.90
N CYS A 21 -5.38 -11.21 2.16
CA CYS A 21 -6.03 -10.24 1.29
C CYS A 21 -6.08 -10.67 -0.19
N GLU A 22 -5.69 -11.91 -0.50
CA GLU A 22 -5.62 -12.44 -1.87
C GLU A 22 -4.76 -11.57 -2.80
N LEU A 23 -3.74 -10.91 -2.23
CA LEU A 23 -2.75 -10.18 -3.00
C LEU A 23 -1.74 -11.19 -3.55
N GLY A 24 -1.54 -11.18 -4.88
CA GLY A 24 -0.71 -12.17 -5.57
C GLY A 24 0.64 -12.45 -4.90
N GLU A 25 1.11 -13.68 -5.06
CA GLU A 25 2.22 -14.25 -4.32
C GLU A 25 3.55 -13.49 -4.49
N ARG A 26 4.34 -13.52 -3.42
CA ARG A 26 5.71 -13.01 -3.34
C ARG A 26 6.54 -14.00 -2.55
N SER A 27 7.82 -14.14 -2.91
CA SER A 27 8.75 -14.92 -2.10
C SER A 27 9.22 -14.12 -0.88
N LEU A 28 9.67 -14.83 0.16
CA LEU A 28 10.30 -14.21 1.32
C LEU A 28 11.57 -13.42 0.95
N ASP A 29 12.34 -13.91 -0.02
CA ASP A 29 13.50 -13.18 -0.55
C ASP A 29 13.09 -11.86 -1.21
N ALA A 30 12.02 -11.85 -2.00
CA ALA A 30 11.50 -10.62 -2.60
C ALA A 30 10.98 -9.63 -1.54
N ALA A 31 10.28 -10.11 -0.51
CA ALA A 31 9.82 -9.29 0.60
C ALA A 31 11.00 -8.67 1.38
N ARG A 32 12.01 -9.47 1.72
CA ARG A 32 13.23 -9.00 2.41
C ARG A 32 13.99 -7.94 1.61
N LYS A 33 14.04 -8.08 0.29
CA LYS A 33 14.69 -7.10 -0.60
C LYS A 33 13.87 -5.84 -0.82
N GLY A 34 12.54 -5.97 -0.83
CA GLY A 34 11.63 -4.89 -1.24
C GLY A 34 11.15 -4.00 -0.10
N LEU A 35 11.13 -4.49 1.14
CA LEU A 35 10.66 -3.74 2.31
C LEU A 35 11.76 -2.85 2.89
N GLY A 36 11.39 -1.67 3.40
CA GLY A 36 12.29 -0.69 4.01
C GLY A 36 12.84 0.36 3.04
N GLY A 37 12.53 0.26 1.75
CA GLY A 37 12.90 1.23 0.71
C GLY A 37 11.74 2.14 0.26
N GLU A 38 10.64 2.15 1.00
CA GLU A 38 9.47 2.99 0.71
C GLU A 38 9.76 4.47 0.95
N LEU A 39 9.13 5.34 0.16
CA LEU A 39 9.03 6.77 0.44
C LEU A 39 8.13 7.02 1.66
N PHE A 40 7.03 6.25 1.73
CA PHE A 40 6.05 6.33 2.81
C PHE A 40 5.45 4.95 3.06
N VAL A 41 5.21 4.63 4.34
CA VAL A 41 4.56 3.39 4.74
C VAL A 41 3.63 3.65 5.91
N ILE A 42 2.51 2.93 5.92
CA ILE A 42 1.64 2.77 7.08
C ILE A 42 1.52 1.29 7.38
N SER A 43 1.67 0.92 8.65
CA SER A 43 1.29 -0.38 9.20
C SER A 43 0.21 -0.18 10.25
N LEU A 44 -0.88 -0.95 10.12
CA LEU A 44 -1.96 -1.01 11.09
C LEU A 44 -1.79 -2.27 11.93
N ARG A 45 -1.80 -2.11 13.25
CA ARG A 45 -1.69 -3.23 14.19
C ARG A 45 -2.89 -3.28 15.13
N ASP A 46 -3.39 -4.47 15.41
CA ASP A 46 -4.43 -4.68 16.42
C ASP A 46 -3.86 -4.62 17.85
N GLU A 47 -4.66 -5.03 18.84
CA GLU A 47 -4.29 -5.00 20.26
C GLU A 47 -3.16 -5.98 20.60
N ASP A 48 -3.05 -7.08 19.88
CA ASP A 48 -2.02 -8.10 20.06
C ASP A 48 -0.74 -7.77 19.28
N GLY A 49 -0.75 -6.64 18.54
CA GLY A 49 0.36 -6.19 17.72
C GLY A 49 0.39 -6.87 16.34
N THR A 50 -0.61 -7.66 15.97
CA THR A 50 -0.68 -8.33 14.67
C THR A 50 -0.92 -7.32 13.57
N LEU A 51 -0.20 -7.46 12.45
CA LEU A 51 -0.40 -6.62 11.26
C LEU A 51 -1.76 -6.91 10.61
N ILE A 52 -2.67 -5.94 10.67
CA ILE A 52 -4.03 -6.04 10.12
C ILE A 52 -4.28 -5.15 8.91
N GLY A 53 -3.31 -4.31 8.56
CA GLY A 53 -3.42 -3.46 7.38
C GLY A 53 -2.10 -2.78 7.06
N MET A 54 -1.94 -2.39 5.80
CA MET A 54 -0.76 -1.67 5.36
C MET A 54 -1.06 -0.83 4.11
N LEU A 55 -0.22 0.17 3.88
CA LEU A 55 -0.12 0.95 2.64
C LEU A 55 1.35 1.29 2.42
N ARG A 56 1.84 1.15 1.19
CA ARG A 56 3.21 1.51 0.82
C ARG A 56 3.19 2.49 -0.35
N LEU A 57 4.10 3.46 -0.33
CA LEU A 57 4.42 4.32 -1.47
C LEU A 57 5.89 4.10 -1.82
N VAL A 58 6.16 3.66 -3.04
CA VAL A 58 7.52 3.42 -3.54
C VAL A 58 7.76 4.26 -4.78
N GLY A 59 8.97 4.78 -5.00
CA GLY A 59 9.23 5.65 -6.14
C GLY A 59 10.53 6.41 -6.03
N ASP A 60 10.68 7.42 -6.88
CA ASP A 60 11.87 8.28 -6.92
C ASP A 60 11.77 9.52 -6.02
N GLY A 61 10.60 9.77 -5.42
CA GLY A 61 10.36 10.91 -4.54
C GLY A 61 10.20 12.25 -5.27
N GLY A 62 10.02 12.25 -6.59
CA GLY A 62 9.92 13.48 -7.37
C GLY A 62 9.07 13.38 -8.63
N VAL A 63 9.40 12.46 -9.54
CA VAL A 63 8.73 12.35 -10.84
C VAL A 63 7.62 11.32 -10.80
N HIS A 64 7.88 10.14 -10.22
CA HIS A 64 6.91 9.06 -10.19
C HIS A 64 6.97 8.24 -8.89
N ALA A 65 5.80 7.97 -8.34
CA ALA A 65 5.59 7.04 -7.25
C ALA A 65 4.44 6.07 -7.55
N LEU A 66 4.50 4.90 -6.93
CA LEU A 66 3.50 3.85 -7.00
C LEU A 66 2.98 3.59 -5.59
N LEU A 67 1.68 3.78 -5.40
CA LEU A 67 0.97 3.26 -4.24
C LEU A 67 0.87 1.74 -4.41
N SER A 68 1.62 1.02 -3.58
CA SER A 68 1.74 -0.43 -3.63
C SER A 68 1.18 -1.06 -2.36
N ASP A 69 0.73 -2.31 -2.53
CA ASP A 69 0.42 -3.24 -1.43
C ASP A 69 -0.55 -2.70 -0.37
N MET A 70 -1.49 -1.84 -0.76
CA MET A 70 -2.56 -1.42 0.15
C MET A 70 -3.47 -2.61 0.49
N ALA A 71 -3.60 -2.91 1.77
CA ALA A 71 -4.32 -4.07 2.27
C ALA A 71 -4.97 -3.78 3.62
N VAL A 72 -6.14 -4.36 3.85
CA VAL A 72 -6.77 -4.45 5.17
C VAL A 72 -7.28 -5.87 5.32
N HIS A 73 -6.88 -6.53 6.41
CA HIS A 73 -7.27 -7.88 6.77
C HIS A 73 -8.80 -8.01 6.70
N PRO A 74 -9.36 -9.08 6.11
CA PRO A 74 -10.81 -9.25 5.93
C PRO A 74 -11.66 -8.91 7.15
N ASP A 75 -11.22 -9.37 8.33
CA ASP A 75 -11.94 -9.19 9.60
C ASP A 75 -11.95 -7.74 10.12
N HIS A 76 -11.13 -6.86 9.54
CA HIS A 76 -11.01 -5.45 9.92
C HIS A 76 -11.55 -4.49 8.84
N ARG A 77 -12.21 -5.01 7.80
CA ARG A 77 -12.80 -4.19 6.72
C ARG A 77 -14.10 -3.51 7.17
N GLY A 78 -14.53 -2.51 6.40
CA GLY A 78 -15.75 -1.75 6.68
C GLY A 78 -15.63 -0.71 7.81
N GLN A 79 -14.43 -0.52 8.36
CA GLN A 79 -14.15 0.40 9.48
C GLN A 79 -13.46 1.70 9.03
N GLY A 80 -13.45 2.01 7.72
CA GLY A 80 -12.81 3.22 7.19
C GLY A 80 -11.27 3.22 7.21
N LEU A 81 -10.62 2.10 7.55
CA LEU A 81 -9.16 2.01 7.67
C LEU A 81 -8.42 2.34 6.36
N ALA A 82 -8.91 1.84 5.22
CA ALA A 82 -8.29 2.09 3.92
C ALA A 82 -8.38 3.58 3.54
N ALA A 83 -9.54 4.21 3.71
CA ALA A 83 -9.71 5.65 3.52
C ALA A 83 -8.81 6.46 4.46
N GLY A 84 -8.70 6.04 5.73
CA GLY A 84 -7.81 6.68 6.70
C GLY A 84 -6.32 6.57 6.36
N MET A 85 -5.90 5.51 5.65
CA MET A 85 -4.53 5.39 5.12
C MET A 85 -4.31 6.31 3.92
N LEU A 86 -5.28 6.41 3.00
CA LEU A 86 -5.22 7.32 1.86
C LEU A 86 -5.16 8.79 2.29
N ALA A 87 -5.98 9.21 3.26
CA ALA A 87 -5.95 10.58 3.79
C ALA A 87 -4.60 10.94 4.43
N ARG A 88 -3.97 9.99 5.14
CA ARG A 88 -2.64 10.19 5.72
C ARG A 88 -1.55 10.24 4.65
N LEU A 89 -1.68 9.42 3.61
CA LEU A 89 -0.80 9.49 2.45
C LEU A 89 -0.92 10.86 1.77
N GLU A 90 -2.14 11.33 1.49
CA GLU A 90 -2.38 12.62 0.85
C GLU A 90 -1.70 13.77 1.61
N ALA A 91 -1.93 13.86 2.92
CA ALA A 91 -1.27 14.84 3.77
C ALA A 91 0.26 14.74 3.69
N TRP A 92 0.82 13.53 3.76
CA TRP A 92 2.26 13.34 3.62
C TRP A 92 2.76 13.78 2.24
N THR A 93 2.04 13.48 1.15
CA THR A 93 2.47 13.84 -0.21
C THR A 93 2.51 15.35 -0.43
N GLN A 94 1.57 16.10 0.15
CA GLN A 94 1.54 17.56 0.08
C GLN A 94 2.78 18.22 0.69
N ASP A 95 3.32 17.61 1.76
CA ASP A 95 4.50 18.12 2.47
C ASP A 95 5.83 17.65 1.87
N ASN A 96 5.84 16.53 1.13
CA ASN A 96 7.07 15.80 0.80
C ASN A 96 7.33 15.62 -0.71
N LEU A 97 6.32 15.77 -1.57
CA LEU A 97 6.46 15.55 -3.02
C LEU A 97 6.17 16.84 -3.80
N PRO A 98 6.82 17.05 -4.96
CA PRO A 98 6.45 18.14 -5.87
C PRO A 98 5.03 17.96 -6.42
N ASP A 99 4.33 19.06 -6.71
CA ASP A 99 2.97 19.06 -7.29
C ASP A 99 2.86 18.28 -8.61
N THR A 100 3.97 18.10 -9.33
CA THR A 100 4.03 17.37 -10.59
C THR A 100 4.39 15.89 -10.44
N CYS A 101 4.58 15.40 -9.22
CA CYS A 101 4.85 13.99 -8.97
C CYS A 101 3.62 13.16 -9.36
N PHE A 102 3.79 12.22 -10.29
CA PHE A 102 2.71 11.34 -10.69
C PHE A 102 2.63 10.15 -9.72
N ILE A 103 1.47 9.93 -9.10
CA ILE A 103 1.22 8.76 -8.24
C ILE A 103 0.29 7.81 -8.97
N SER A 104 0.73 6.57 -9.18
CA SER A 104 -0.08 5.51 -9.79
C SER A 104 -0.46 4.43 -8.78
N VAL A 105 -1.50 3.66 -9.11
CA VAL A 105 -1.94 2.47 -8.36
C VAL A 105 -2.49 1.45 -9.35
N ILE A 106 -2.33 0.16 -9.04
CA ILE A 106 -3.00 -0.93 -9.75
C ILE A 106 -4.09 -1.48 -8.82
N PRO A 107 -5.33 -0.98 -8.91
CA PRO A 107 -6.39 -1.39 -8.02
C PRO A 107 -6.99 -2.74 -8.44
N ASN A 108 -7.50 -3.49 -7.48
CA ASN A 108 -8.51 -4.50 -7.80
C ASN A 108 -9.85 -3.81 -8.10
N LYS A 109 -10.75 -4.48 -8.82
CA LYS A 109 -12.05 -3.90 -9.23
C LYS A 109 -12.89 -3.33 -8.08
N ARG A 110 -12.81 -3.93 -6.89
CA ARG A 110 -13.60 -3.50 -5.73
C ARG A 110 -13.07 -2.24 -5.08
N ALA A 111 -11.78 -1.94 -5.25
CA ALA A 111 -11.13 -0.79 -4.65
C ALA A 111 -11.21 0.47 -5.53
N VAL A 112 -11.63 0.36 -6.79
CA VAL A 112 -11.70 1.50 -7.73
C VAL A 112 -12.48 2.69 -7.15
N PRO A 113 -13.71 2.54 -6.60
CA PRO A 113 -14.45 3.69 -6.09
C PRO A 113 -13.73 4.41 -4.94
N LEU A 114 -13.04 3.66 -4.07
CA LEU A 114 -12.26 4.23 -2.97
C LEU A 114 -11.11 5.11 -3.48
N TYR A 115 -10.44 4.68 -4.57
CA TYR A 115 -9.35 5.47 -5.16
C TYR A 115 -9.89 6.69 -5.93
N GLU A 116 -11.00 6.55 -6.64
CA GLU A 116 -11.67 7.69 -7.29
C GLU A 116 -12.10 8.76 -6.27
N GLU A 117 -12.66 8.35 -5.14
CA GLU A 117 -12.98 9.26 -4.01
C GLU A 117 -11.73 9.95 -3.44
N ALA A 118 -10.57 9.30 -3.52
CA ALA A 118 -9.28 9.87 -3.13
C ALA A 118 -8.59 10.66 -4.26
N GLY A 119 -9.27 10.95 -5.37
CA GLY A 119 -8.78 11.80 -6.45
C GLY A 119 -7.94 11.09 -7.52
N PHE A 120 -7.93 9.76 -7.55
CA PHE A 120 -7.27 9.01 -8.63
C PHE A 120 -8.19 8.88 -9.85
N ASP A 121 -7.62 9.10 -11.04
CA ASP A 121 -8.30 8.82 -12.30
C ASP A 121 -7.93 7.43 -12.86
N LEU A 122 -8.90 6.71 -13.42
CA LEU A 122 -8.64 5.48 -14.16
C LEU A 122 -7.81 5.78 -15.43
N ARG A 123 -6.70 5.06 -15.58
CA ARG A 123 -5.83 5.09 -16.77
C ARG A 123 -5.48 3.67 -17.21
N GLU A 124 -5.22 3.52 -18.50
CA GLU A 124 -4.67 2.26 -19.04
C GLU A 124 -3.21 2.11 -18.62
N GLY A 125 -2.82 0.88 -18.27
CA GLY A 125 -1.46 0.56 -17.82
C GLY A 125 -1.04 -0.84 -18.26
N MET A 126 0.27 -1.08 -18.28
CA MET A 126 0.85 -2.38 -18.63
C MET A 126 1.87 -2.78 -17.57
N GLY A 127 1.92 -4.07 -17.25
CA GLY A 127 2.87 -4.63 -16.30
C GLY A 127 3.27 -6.04 -16.69
N ARG A 128 4.47 -6.44 -16.27
CA ARG A 128 4.96 -7.82 -16.45
C ARG A 128 5.81 -8.22 -15.26
N TYR A 129 5.85 -9.51 -14.96
CA TYR A 129 6.84 -10.04 -14.04
C TYR A 129 8.18 -10.21 -14.75
N VAL A 130 9.29 -10.05 -14.02
CA VAL A 130 10.63 -10.30 -14.59
C VAL A 130 10.74 -11.73 -15.13
N GLY A 131 10.08 -12.69 -14.47
CA GLY A 131 10.04 -14.10 -14.86
C GLY A 131 8.97 -14.49 -15.87
N SER A 132 8.05 -13.61 -16.27
CA SER A 132 7.07 -13.93 -17.31
C SER A 132 7.74 -13.78 -18.69
N ARG A 133 8.02 -14.91 -19.33
CA ARG A 133 8.35 -14.99 -20.77
C ARG A 133 7.08 -15.22 -21.56
#